data_AF-A0A926HGD9-F1
#
_entry.id   AF-A0A926HGD9-F1
#
_cell.length_a   1.000
_cell.length_b   1.000
_cell.length_c   1.000
_cell.angle_alpha   90.00
_cell.angle_beta   90.00
_cell.angle_gamma   90.00
#
_symmetry.space_group_name_H-M   'P 1'
#
loop_
_entity.id
_entity.type
_entity.pdbx_description
1 polymer ?
#
loop_
_entity_poly.entity_id
_entity_poly.type
_entity_poly.pdbx_seq_one_letter_code
_entity_poly.pdbx_strand_id
1 'polypeptide(L)'
;MSVLRRDDVIGRCLQMYGEWAEAELDLLLRFVPEGGSIVDVGANVGTHSLAFARHVGPAGHVLAFEPQSFVYRLLERNLAQNAIPNVQAYERALGGSPGTMSLPVLDYAHSNNFGGVRLTPANGDGLHAYAVAVDSLDGYELSVCDLLKIDVEGMESQVVAGAADTILRLRPVVYAECSSVVAGWPLLQALLATGYVCSIHLAQVFNPENYFGEAESIYGIACESNLLAVPPERAHAFSSTLQNNPWLLPVNTLDDLARAVFDTPRWGDLTLRGYSRWGLLSRIVRQQEDLHQLRASLSVLSADGNGRMLAESREAELQRFIADKQGALVTAHAALKDAAEREAELHRVVATKHGEVMAVNAALDEAAEREAELHRVVATKHGEVMAVNAALDEAAEREAELHRVVATKHGEVMAVNAALDEAAEREAEL
;
A
#
# COMPACT_ATOMS: atom_id res chain seq x y z
N MET A 1 8.03 12.44 3.66
CA MET A 1 8.29 11.94 2.31
C MET A 1 7.01 12.01 1.49
N SER A 2 7.09 12.27 0.18
CA SER A 2 5.99 12.12 -0.78
C SER A 2 5.92 10.67 -1.27
N VAL A 3 4.74 10.05 -1.19
CA VAL A 3 4.53 8.62 -1.52
C VAL A 3 3.33 8.45 -2.45
N LEU A 4 3.31 7.32 -3.18
CA LEU A 4 2.14 6.89 -3.95
C LEU A 4 1.03 6.43 -3.00
N ARG A 5 -0.08 7.18 -2.95
CA ARG A 5 -1.15 6.91 -1.98
C ARG A 5 -1.83 5.57 -2.17
N ARG A 6 -1.92 5.10 -3.41
CA ARG A 6 -2.57 3.83 -3.80
C ARG A 6 -1.56 2.70 -4.01
N ASP A 7 -0.33 2.87 -3.52
CA ASP A 7 0.62 1.76 -3.50
C ASP A 7 0.26 0.80 -2.36
N ASP A 8 0.05 -0.47 -2.68
CA ASP A 8 -0.44 -1.47 -1.74
C ASP A 8 0.67 -2.10 -0.86
N VAL A 9 1.93 -1.75 -1.11
CA VAL A 9 3.11 -2.33 -0.45
C VAL A 9 3.93 -1.24 0.23
N ILE A 10 4.85 -0.59 -0.48
CA ILE A 10 5.76 0.40 0.09
C ILE A 10 5.00 1.65 0.54
N GLY A 11 4.12 2.19 -0.31
CA GLY A 11 3.37 3.38 0.06
C GLY A 11 2.38 3.12 1.19
N ARG A 12 1.87 1.89 1.31
CA ARG A 12 1.03 1.46 2.44
C ARG A 12 1.83 1.34 3.73
N CYS A 13 3.00 0.69 3.71
CA CYS A 13 3.89 0.65 4.88
C CYS A 13 4.29 2.05 5.35
N LEU A 14 4.69 2.93 4.44
CA LEU A 14 5.06 4.30 4.81
C LEU A 14 3.90 5.10 5.42
N GLN A 15 2.66 4.82 5.02
CA GLN A 15 1.47 5.44 5.62
C GLN A 15 1.10 4.85 6.98
N MET A 16 1.24 3.53 7.13
CA MET A 16 0.83 2.79 8.33
C MET A 16 1.90 2.78 9.42
N TYR A 17 3.17 2.65 9.05
CA TYR A 17 4.31 2.40 9.95
C TYR A 17 5.31 3.55 9.96
N GLY A 18 5.27 4.43 8.96
CA GLY A 18 6.23 5.52 8.82
C GLY A 18 7.61 5.08 8.32
N GLU A 19 7.78 3.79 8.03
CA GLU A 19 9.01 3.17 7.56
C GLU A 19 8.71 2.03 6.56
N TRP A 20 9.77 1.55 5.90
CA TRP A 20 9.73 0.42 4.98
C TRP A 20 11.04 -0.35 5.09
N ALA A 21 10.94 -1.64 5.38
CA ALA A 21 12.05 -2.58 5.43
C ALA A 21 13.18 -2.16 6.39
N GLU A 22 12.87 -1.64 7.58
CA GLU A 22 13.89 -1.25 8.56
C GLU A 22 14.89 -2.37 8.88
N ALA A 23 14.42 -3.62 9.00
CA ALA A 23 15.29 -4.76 9.27
C ALA A 23 16.33 -5.02 8.17
N GLU A 24 16.00 -4.68 6.92
CA GLU A 24 16.95 -4.67 5.81
C GLU A 24 17.96 -3.54 5.97
N LEU A 25 17.50 -2.32 6.17
CA LEU A 25 18.37 -1.15 6.39
C LEU A 25 19.36 -1.38 7.54
N ASP A 26 18.89 -1.86 8.68
CA ASP A 26 19.68 -2.16 9.87
C ASP A 26 20.83 -3.15 9.60
N LEU A 27 20.62 -4.08 8.68
CA LEU A 27 21.67 -5.00 8.24
C LEU A 27 22.62 -4.32 7.26
N LEU A 28 22.09 -3.67 6.22
CA LEU A 28 22.87 -3.08 5.13
C LEU A 28 23.80 -1.98 5.61
N LEU A 29 23.32 -1.10 6.49
CA LEU A 29 24.08 0.04 6.99
C LEU A 29 25.31 -0.39 7.82
N ARG A 30 25.33 -1.61 8.37
CA ARG A 30 26.51 -2.15 9.08
C ARG A 30 27.70 -2.36 8.16
N PHE A 31 27.45 -2.64 6.88
CA PHE A 31 28.51 -2.88 5.91
C PHE A 31 29.13 -1.59 5.39
N VAL A 32 28.43 -0.46 5.51
CA VAL A 32 28.84 0.80 4.88
C VAL A 32 29.40 1.76 5.93
N PRO A 33 30.62 2.29 5.76
CA PRO A 33 31.16 3.30 6.67
C PRO A 33 30.56 4.70 6.41
N GLU A 34 30.71 5.59 7.39
CA GLU A 34 30.58 7.03 7.13
C GLU A 34 31.60 7.47 6.05
N GLY A 35 31.19 8.33 5.12
CA GLY A 35 31.96 8.68 3.94
C GLY A 35 31.94 7.63 2.83
N GLY A 36 31.22 6.52 3.00
CA GLY A 36 31.13 5.42 2.05
C GLY A 36 30.33 5.71 0.78
N SER A 37 30.28 4.71 -0.09
CA SER A 37 29.61 4.75 -1.38
C SER A 37 28.59 3.63 -1.55
N ILE A 38 27.39 3.98 -2.01
CA ILE A 38 26.30 3.01 -2.23
C ILE A 38 25.74 3.17 -3.65
N VAL A 39 25.49 2.04 -4.31
CA VAL A 39 24.69 1.96 -5.53
C VAL A 39 23.35 1.33 -5.19
N ASP A 40 22.26 2.08 -5.36
CA ASP A 40 20.87 1.67 -5.09
C ASP A 40 20.13 1.48 -6.42
N VAL A 41 20.00 0.23 -6.86
CA VAL A 41 19.35 -0.14 -8.12
C VAL A 41 17.92 -0.58 -7.85
N GLY A 42 16.95 0.12 -8.44
CA GLY A 42 15.55 0.00 -8.05
C GLY A 42 15.22 0.89 -6.85
N ALA A 43 15.64 2.16 -6.91
CA ALA A 43 15.55 3.09 -5.80
C ALA A 43 14.10 3.46 -5.41
N ASN A 44 13.14 3.22 -6.31
CA ASN A 44 11.71 3.51 -6.12
C ASN A 44 11.52 4.97 -5.67
N VAL A 45 10.64 5.26 -4.71
CA VAL A 45 10.40 6.61 -4.15
C VAL A 45 11.54 7.09 -3.23
N GLY A 46 12.62 6.33 -3.07
CA GLY A 46 13.83 6.74 -2.35
C GLY A 46 13.84 6.46 -0.85
N THR A 47 13.09 5.46 -0.36
CA THR A 47 13.12 5.04 1.05
C THR A 47 14.54 4.67 1.48
N HIS A 48 15.16 3.75 0.75
CA HIS A 48 16.53 3.30 1.00
C HIS A 48 17.55 4.39 0.67
N SER A 49 17.45 5.00 -0.52
CA SER A 49 18.34 6.10 -0.94
C SER A 49 18.47 7.21 0.11
N LEU A 50 17.38 7.63 0.77
CA LEU A 50 17.45 8.64 1.84
C LEU A 50 18.16 8.14 3.10
N ALA A 51 17.89 6.90 3.52
CA ALA A 51 18.54 6.30 4.68
C ALA A 51 20.05 6.14 4.43
N PHE A 52 20.41 5.60 3.28
CA PHE A 52 21.79 5.49 2.78
C PHE A 52 22.51 6.83 2.79
N ALA A 53 21.91 7.87 2.22
CA ALA A 53 22.52 9.19 2.14
C ALA A 53 22.78 9.83 3.51
N ARG A 54 21.87 9.62 4.47
CA ARG A 54 22.04 10.11 5.84
C ARG A 54 23.13 9.33 6.58
N HIS A 55 23.18 8.02 6.39
CA HIS A 55 24.15 7.15 7.04
C HIS A 55 25.59 7.43 6.59
N VAL A 56 25.81 7.54 5.27
CA VAL A 56 27.15 7.84 4.74
C VAL A 56 27.58 9.29 4.98
N GLY A 57 26.65 10.15 5.36
CA GLY A 57 26.93 11.55 5.64
C GLY A 57 27.40 12.36 4.42
N PRO A 58 27.76 13.64 4.62
CA PRO A 58 28.02 14.58 3.52
C PRO A 58 29.29 14.27 2.71
N ALA A 59 30.19 13.44 3.24
CA ALA A 59 31.40 13.00 2.55
C ALA A 59 31.17 11.73 1.70
N GLY A 60 30.09 11.00 1.96
CA GLY A 60 29.71 9.82 1.20
C GLY A 60 28.85 10.17 -0.01
N HIS A 61 28.54 9.16 -0.82
CA HIS A 61 27.71 9.34 -2.01
C HIS A 61 26.83 8.13 -2.29
N VAL A 62 25.66 8.39 -2.88
CA VAL A 62 24.71 7.36 -3.31
C VAL A 62 24.37 7.57 -4.77
N LEU A 63 24.48 6.53 -5.59
CA LEU A 63 23.93 6.52 -6.95
C LEU A 63 22.62 5.73 -6.93
N ALA A 64 21.52 6.40 -7.24
CA ALA A 64 20.18 5.82 -7.19
C ALA A 64 19.61 5.67 -8.61
N PHE A 65 19.16 4.48 -8.98
CA PHE A 65 18.63 4.18 -10.32
C PHE A 65 17.16 3.79 -10.24
N GLU A 66 16.30 4.51 -10.96
CA GLU A 66 14.87 4.25 -11.04
C GLU A 66 14.35 4.52 -12.47
N PRO A 67 13.96 3.48 -13.24
CA PRO A 67 13.53 3.66 -14.63
C PRO A 67 12.12 4.23 -14.78
N GLN A 68 11.24 4.10 -13.79
CA GLN A 68 9.86 4.51 -13.90
C GLN A 68 9.75 6.03 -13.71
N SER A 69 9.64 6.78 -14.81
CA SER A 69 9.60 8.25 -14.83
C SER A 69 8.75 8.90 -13.74
N PHE A 70 7.55 8.41 -13.47
CA PHE A 70 6.70 8.99 -12.42
C PHE A 70 7.28 8.78 -11.00
N VAL A 71 7.77 7.58 -10.71
CA VAL A 71 8.40 7.24 -9.43
C VAL A 71 9.76 7.91 -9.29
N TYR A 72 10.55 7.99 -10.35
CA TYR A 72 11.79 8.77 -10.39
C TYR A 72 11.57 10.23 -10.01
N ARG A 73 10.52 10.89 -10.52
CA ARG A 73 10.19 12.27 -10.14
C ARG A 73 9.80 12.38 -8.66
N LEU A 74 9.18 11.34 -8.07
CA LEU A 74 8.92 11.28 -6.63
C LEU A 74 10.21 11.12 -5.84
N LEU A 75 11.15 10.27 -6.28
CA LEU A 75 12.49 10.16 -5.72
C LEU A 75 13.20 11.52 -5.70
N GLU A 76 13.31 12.21 -6.84
CA GLU A 76 13.93 13.54 -6.92
C GLU A 76 13.28 14.54 -5.94
N ARG A 77 11.94 14.56 -5.91
CA ARG A 77 11.20 15.40 -4.97
C ARG A 77 11.52 15.06 -3.51
N ASN A 78 11.61 13.77 -3.18
CA ASN A 78 11.91 13.32 -1.82
C ASN A 78 13.33 13.68 -1.39
N LEU A 79 14.30 13.54 -2.29
CA LEU A 79 15.68 14.01 -2.06
C LEU A 79 15.71 15.52 -1.77
N ALA A 80 15.04 16.32 -2.60
CA ALA A 80 14.97 17.77 -2.44
C ALA A 80 14.26 18.19 -1.14
N GLN A 81 13.11 17.57 -0.82
CA GLN A 81 12.35 17.87 0.41
C GLN A 81 13.12 17.56 1.70
N ASN A 82 14.06 16.62 1.64
CA ASN A 82 14.88 16.23 2.78
C ASN A 82 16.27 16.87 2.79
N ALA A 83 16.53 17.82 1.88
CA ALA A 83 17.82 18.50 1.73
C ALA A 83 19.00 17.53 1.66
N ILE A 84 18.88 16.49 0.81
CA ILE A 84 19.91 15.47 0.60
C ILE A 84 20.72 15.80 -0.66
N PRO A 85 21.97 16.32 -0.54
CA PRO A 85 22.77 16.74 -1.68
C PRO A 85 23.69 15.64 -2.23
N ASN A 86 23.88 14.55 -1.49
CA ASN A 86 24.86 13.50 -1.75
C ASN A 86 24.24 12.26 -2.42
N VAL A 87 23.06 12.39 -3.03
CA VAL A 87 22.44 11.36 -3.87
C VAL A 87 22.40 11.87 -5.30
N GLN A 88 22.94 11.09 -6.23
CA GLN A 88 22.77 11.29 -7.66
C GLN A 88 21.75 10.29 -8.20
N ALA A 89 20.58 10.77 -8.60
CA ALA A 89 19.50 9.93 -9.11
C ALA A 89 19.49 9.89 -10.64
N TYR A 90 19.34 8.70 -11.22
CA TYR A 90 19.28 8.46 -12.66
C TYR A 90 17.93 7.85 -13.06
N GLU A 91 17.27 8.46 -14.04
CA GLU A 91 16.04 7.94 -14.67
C GLU A 91 16.40 6.81 -15.66
N ARG A 92 16.99 5.74 -15.15
CA ARG A 92 17.59 4.65 -15.92
C ARG A 92 17.41 3.33 -15.17
N ALA A 93 17.23 2.26 -15.93
CA ALA A 93 17.43 0.91 -15.40
C ALA A 93 18.91 0.53 -15.52
N LEU A 94 19.35 -0.41 -14.66
CA LEU A 94 20.61 -1.11 -14.89
C LEU A 94 20.34 -2.53 -15.36
N GLY A 95 21.24 -3.05 -16.20
CA GLY A 95 21.20 -4.41 -16.71
C GLY A 95 22.57 -4.84 -17.24
N GLY A 96 22.59 -5.93 -18.01
CA GLY A 96 23.84 -6.55 -18.47
C GLY A 96 24.62 -5.73 -19.50
N SER A 97 23.96 -4.78 -20.17
CA SER A 97 24.54 -3.95 -21.23
C SER A 97 23.66 -2.74 -21.50
N PRO A 98 24.22 -1.62 -22.01
CA PRO A 98 23.42 -0.48 -22.43
C PRO A 98 22.40 -0.83 -23.52
N GLY A 99 21.22 -0.22 -23.47
CA GLY A 99 20.15 -0.47 -24.42
C GLY A 99 18.81 0.14 -24.04
N THR A 100 17.74 -0.50 -24.48
CA THR A 100 16.37 -0.03 -24.23
C THR A 100 15.47 -1.22 -23.92
N MET A 101 14.64 -1.08 -22.90
CA MET A 101 13.61 -2.06 -22.53
C MET A 101 12.24 -1.37 -22.44
N SER A 102 11.19 -2.17 -22.30
CA SER A 102 9.82 -1.70 -22.19
C SER A 102 9.33 -1.81 -20.75
N LEU A 103 8.81 -0.69 -20.23
CA LEU A 103 8.10 -0.63 -18.96
C LEU A 103 6.60 -0.48 -19.23
N PRO A 104 5.73 -1.27 -18.59
CA PRO A 104 4.27 -1.10 -18.74
C PRO A 104 3.82 0.28 -18.25
N VAL A 105 2.84 0.86 -18.94
CA VAL A 105 2.14 2.07 -18.50
C VAL A 105 1.20 1.67 -17.37
N LEU A 106 1.38 2.29 -16.20
CA LEU A 106 0.56 2.02 -15.02
C LEU A 106 -0.39 3.19 -14.77
N ASP A 107 -1.58 2.85 -14.27
CA ASP A 107 -2.52 3.83 -13.75
C ASP A 107 -2.31 4.03 -12.25
N TYR A 108 -1.57 5.09 -11.90
CA TYR A 108 -1.34 5.50 -10.50
C TYR A 108 -2.62 5.96 -9.79
N ALA A 109 -3.72 6.15 -10.52
CA ALA A 109 -5.02 6.43 -9.93
C ALA A 109 -5.72 5.17 -9.42
N HIS A 110 -5.19 3.95 -9.57
CA HIS A 110 -5.76 2.73 -8.99
C HIS A 110 -4.78 2.06 -8.01
N SER A 111 -5.30 1.20 -7.13
CA SER A 111 -4.46 0.41 -6.22
C SER A 111 -3.59 -0.57 -7.00
N ASN A 112 -2.28 -0.59 -6.70
CA ASN A 112 -1.31 -1.48 -7.32
C ASN A 112 -0.04 -1.62 -6.46
N ASN A 113 0.79 -2.63 -6.75
CA ASN A 113 2.18 -2.64 -6.32
C ASN A 113 3.03 -1.94 -7.39
N PHE A 114 3.37 -0.67 -7.18
CA PHE A 114 4.13 0.10 -8.19
C PHE A 114 5.63 -0.19 -8.15
N GLY A 115 6.14 -0.78 -7.07
CA GLY A 115 7.51 -1.31 -7.00
C GLY A 115 7.68 -2.64 -7.73
N GLY A 116 6.63 -3.46 -7.81
CA GLY A 116 6.65 -4.82 -8.35
C GLY A 116 6.65 -4.96 -9.88
N VAL A 117 7.25 -4.00 -10.59
CA VAL A 117 7.05 -3.85 -12.04
C VAL A 117 8.24 -4.40 -12.81
N ARG A 118 7.99 -5.40 -13.66
CA ARG A 118 9.02 -6.04 -14.47
C ARG A 118 9.24 -5.33 -15.79
N LEU A 119 10.51 -5.11 -16.15
CA LEU A 119 10.90 -4.72 -17.48
C LEU A 119 10.79 -5.90 -18.45
N THR A 120 10.37 -5.61 -19.68
CA THR A 120 10.27 -6.60 -20.75
C THR A 120 11.11 -6.18 -21.95
N PRO A 121 11.55 -7.14 -22.80
CA PRO A 121 12.23 -6.80 -24.04
C PRO A 121 11.40 -5.81 -24.88
N ALA A 122 12.08 -4.89 -25.57
CA ALA A 122 11.45 -3.92 -26.47
C ALA A 122 10.97 -4.60 -27.77
N ASN A 123 9.95 -5.44 -27.65
CA ASN A 123 9.26 -6.08 -28.77
C ASN A 123 7.97 -5.30 -28.96
N GLY A 124 7.88 -4.47 -30.02
CA GLY A 124 6.91 -3.39 -30.20
C GLY A 124 5.41 -3.73 -30.26
N ASP A 125 4.93 -4.73 -29.52
CA ASP A 125 3.57 -5.29 -29.60
C ASP A 125 2.67 -4.91 -28.40
N GLY A 126 3.19 -4.17 -27.41
CA GLY A 126 2.40 -3.71 -26.26
C GLY A 126 1.84 -2.31 -26.45
N LEU A 127 0.55 -2.16 -26.77
CA LEU A 127 -0.20 -0.89 -26.80
C LEU A 127 -0.17 -0.10 -25.46
N HIS A 128 0.46 -0.64 -24.41
CA HIS A 128 0.46 -0.13 -23.04
C HIS A 128 1.85 -0.19 -22.39
N ALA A 129 2.94 0.06 -23.12
CA ALA A 129 4.29 0.16 -22.57
C ALA A 129 5.06 1.34 -23.19
N TYR A 130 6.06 1.85 -22.46
CA TYR A 130 6.97 2.88 -22.96
C TYR A 130 8.43 2.46 -22.81
N ALA A 131 9.28 2.99 -23.69
CA ALA A 131 10.69 2.69 -23.73
C ALA A 131 11.44 3.36 -22.56
N VAL A 132 12.28 2.60 -21.87
CA VAL A 132 13.20 3.10 -20.85
C VAL A 132 14.63 2.76 -21.24
N ALA A 133 15.56 3.68 -20.98
CA ALA A 133 16.96 3.45 -21.20
C ALA A 133 17.55 2.55 -20.11
N VAL A 134 18.37 1.60 -20.54
CA VAL A 134 19.11 0.67 -19.69
C VAL A 134 20.58 0.98 -19.85
N ASP A 135 21.31 1.06 -18.75
CA ASP A 135 22.77 1.15 -18.73
C ASP A 135 23.38 -0.10 -18.06
N SER A 136 24.70 -0.28 -18.17
CA SER A 136 25.47 -1.21 -17.33
C SER A 136 26.20 -0.41 -16.25
N LEU A 137 26.32 -0.97 -15.03
CA LEU A 137 27.02 -0.29 -13.94
C LEU A 137 28.50 -0.02 -14.28
N ASP A 138 29.14 -0.93 -15.01
CA ASP A 138 30.54 -0.77 -15.44
C ASP A 138 30.74 0.41 -16.42
N GLY A 139 29.66 0.96 -16.97
CA GLY A 139 29.69 2.21 -17.73
C GLY A 139 29.85 3.46 -16.85
N TYR A 140 29.70 3.32 -15.53
CA TYR A 140 29.90 4.39 -14.55
C TYR A 140 31.30 4.27 -13.94
N GLU A 141 32.09 5.34 -14.03
CA GLU A 141 33.46 5.36 -13.49
C GLU A 141 33.44 5.48 -11.95
N LEU A 142 33.25 4.34 -11.27
CA LEU A 142 33.27 4.27 -9.81
C LEU A 142 34.70 4.06 -9.29
N SER A 143 35.13 4.91 -8.35
CA SER A 143 36.39 4.76 -7.62
C SER A 143 36.23 3.96 -6.33
N VAL A 144 35.03 3.91 -5.77
CA VAL A 144 34.67 3.17 -4.56
C VAL A 144 33.20 2.73 -4.68
N CYS A 145 32.87 1.58 -4.10
CA CYS A 145 31.51 1.08 -3.96
C CYS A 145 31.52 0.12 -2.76
N ASP A 146 30.90 0.52 -1.65
CA ASP A 146 30.87 -0.29 -0.42
C ASP A 146 29.70 -1.26 -0.41
N LEU A 147 28.59 -0.87 -1.05
CA LEU A 147 27.34 -1.64 -1.17
C LEU A 147 26.71 -1.43 -2.56
N LEU A 148 26.34 -2.55 -3.19
CA LEU A 148 25.51 -2.62 -4.38
C LEU A 148 24.18 -3.29 -4.00
N LYS A 149 23.12 -2.49 -3.82
CA LYS A 149 21.75 -2.94 -3.57
C LYS A 149 21.01 -3.10 -4.90
N ILE A 150 20.36 -4.23 -5.13
CA ILE A 150 19.71 -4.56 -6.41
C ILE A 150 18.31 -5.09 -6.16
N ASP A 151 17.30 -4.39 -6.69
CA ASP A 151 15.89 -4.72 -6.47
C ASP A 151 15.09 -4.31 -7.72
N VAL A 152 15.16 -5.16 -8.75
CA VAL A 152 14.75 -4.82 -10.13
C VAL A 152 13.81 -5.86 -10.73
N GLU A 153 13.12 -6.61 -9.87
CA GLU A 153 12.02 -7.50 -10.18
C GLU A 153 12.33 -8.53 -11.29
N GLY A 154 13.42 -9.26 -11.12
CA GLY A 154 13.83 -10.38 -11.99
C GLY A 154 14.96 -10.05 -12.96
N MET A 155 15.59 -8.88 -12.83
CA MET A 155 16.77 -8.47 -13.61
C MET A 155 18.07 -8.49 -12.81
N GLU A 156 18.07 -9.06 -11.60
CA GLU A 156 19.19 -8.95 -10.65
C GLU A 156 20.47 -9.59 -11.21
N SER A 157 20.34 -10.76 -11.84
CA SER A 157 21.46 -11.46 -12.48
C SER A 157 22.06 -10.65 -13.65
N GLN A 158 21.23 -9.91 -14.38
CA GLN A 158 21.64 -9.06 -15.48
C GLN A 158 22.36 -7.81 -14.96
N VAL A 159 21.87 -7.20 -13.87
CA VAL A 159 22.58 -6.09 -13.20
C VAL A 159 23.96 -6.55 -12.74
N VAL A 160 24.07 -7.72 -12.10
CA VAL A 160 25.36 -8.29 -11.68
C VAL A 160 26.28 -8.54 -12.88
N ALA A 161 25.75 -9.03 -14.00
CA ALA A 161 26.54 -9.20 -15.22
C ALA A 161 27.06 -7.87 -15.79
N GLY A 162 26.25 -6.79 -15.72
CA GLY A 162 26.66 -5.44 -16.14
C GLY A 162 27.48 -4.67 -15.11
N ALA A 163 27.75 -5.29 -13.96
CA ALA A 163 28.57 -4.77 -12.87
C ALA A 163 29.81 -5.66 -12.63
N ALA A 164 30.15 -6.53 -13.58
CA ALA A 164 31.19 -7.54 -13.38
C ALA A 164 32.56 -6.92 -13.07
N ASP A 165 32.97 -5.90 -13.82
CA ASP A 165 34.25 -5.22 -13.59
C ASP A 165 34.25 -4.47 -12.25
N THR A 166 33.12 -3.83 -11.92
CA THR A 166 32.90 -3.15 -10.63
C THR A 166 33.00 -4.14 -9.46
N ILE A 167 32.32 -5.28 -9.55
CA ILE A 167 32.30 -6.32 -8.50
C ILE A 167 33.69 -6.93 -8.31
N LEU A 168 34.43 -7.16 -9.40
CA LEU A 168 35.79 -7.70 -9.36
C LEU A 168 36.80 -6.69 -8.81
N ARG A 169 36.71 -5.42 -9.21
CA ARG A 169 37.69 -4.37 -8.88
C ARG A 169 37.45 -3.74 -7.51
N LEU A 170 36.21 -3.39 -7.21
CA LEU A 170 35.85 -2.61 -6.01
C LEU A 170 35.36 -3.47 -4.85
N ARG A 171 34.98 -4.73 -5.11
CA ARG A 171 34.59 -5.71 -4.09
C ARG A 171 33.50 -5.15 -3.14
N PRO A 172 32.37 -4.62 -3.66
CA PRO A 172 31.27 -4.15 -2.83
C PRO A 172 30.62 -5.33 -2.09
N VAL A 173 29.91 -5.08 -1.00
CA VAL A 173 28.88 -6.03 -0.57
C VAL A 173 27.76 -5.97 -1.60
N VAL A 174 27.28 -7.12 -2.07
CA VAL A 174 26.14 -7.18 -2.98
C VAL A 174 24.93 -7.67 -2.20
N TYR A 175 23.82 -6.95 -2.33
CA TYR A 175 22.56 -7.33 -1.72
C TYR A 175 21.45 -7.22 -2.75
N ALA A 176 20.87 -8.35 -3.13
CA ALA A 176 20.00 -8.43 -4.29
C ALA A 176 18.70 -9.16 -3.98
N GLU A 177 17.57 -8.67 -4.50
CA GLU A 177 16.28 -9.34 -4.35
C GLU A 177 16.35 -10.78 -4.89
N CYS A 178 15.84 -11.74 -4.14
CA CYS A 178 15.90 -13.14 -4.51
C CYS A 178 14.54 -13.79 -4.32
N SER A 179 13.56 -13.40 -5.13
CA SER A 179 12.17 -13.83 -4.96
C SER A 179 11.84 -15.23 -5.51
N SER A 180 12.77 -15.87 -6.22
CA SER A 180 12.61 -17.22 -6.75
C SER A 180 13.94 -17.94 -6.92
N VAL A 181 13.91 -19.28 -6.92
CA VAL A 181 15.09 -20.11 -7.19
C VAL A 181 15.58 -19.92 -8.62
N VAL A 182 14.65 -19.76 -9.58
CA VAL A 182 14.97 -19.62 -11.00
C VAL A 182 15.76 -18.34 -11.28
N ALA A 183 15.33 -17.21 -10.72
CA ALA A 183 16.06 -15.94 -10.86
C ALA A 183 17.30 -15.88 -9.96
N GLY A 184 17.21 -16.43 -8.75
CA GLY A 184 18.29 -16.39 -7.76
C GLY A 184 19.48 -17.30 -8.07
N TRP A 185 19.28 -18.41 -8.80
CA TRP A 185 20.36 -19.37 -9.05
C TRP A 185 21.48 -18.80 -9.92
N PRO A 186 21.22 -18.20 -11.10
CA PRO A 186 22.27 -17.57 -11.90
C PRO A 186 23.01 -16.45 -11.14
N LEU A 187 22.27 -15.68 -10.34
CA LEU A 187 22.82 -14.63 -9.47
C LEU A 187 23.78 -15.21 -8.43
N LEU A 188 23.36 -16.25 -7.70
CA LEU A 188 24.18 -16.95 -6.71
C LEU A 188 25.44 -17.55 -7.36
N GLN A 189 25.30 -18.20 -8.52
CA GLN A 189 26.44 -18.78 -9.26
C GLN A 189 27.47 -17.71 -9.64
N ALA A 190 27.02 -16.57 -10.14
CA ALA A 190 27.91 -15.48 -10.53
C ALA A 190 28.72 -14.95 -9.32
N LEU A 191 28.07 -14.75 -8.19
CA LEU A 191 28.73 -14.24 -6.98
C LEU A 191 29.67 -15.28 -6.34
N LEU A 192 29.26 -16.55 -6.26
CA LEU A 192 30.13 -17.63 -5.79
C LEU A 192 31.38 -17.80 -6.68
N ALA A 193 31.24 -17.64 -8.00
CA ALA A 193 32.37 -17.72 -8.93
C ALA A 193 33.43 -16.63 -8.69
N THR A 194 33.05 -15.51 -8.06
CA THR A 194 33.97 -14.44 -7.65
C THR A 194 34.50 -14.58 -6.22
N GLY A 195 34.20 -15.71 -5.58
CA GLY A 195 34.67 -16.09 -4.24
C GLY A 195 33.93 -15.44 -3.08
N TYR A 196 32.75 -14.86 -3.31
CA TYR A 196 31.95 -14.23 -2.27
C TYR A 196 31.33 -15.28 -1.33
N VAL A 197 31.17 -14.89 -0.06
CA VAL A 197 30.40 -15.66 0.93
C VAL A 197 28.94 -15.23 0.81
N CYS A 198 28.07 -16.18 0.47
CA CYS A 198 26.67 -15.91 0.14
C CYS A 198 25.71 -16.45 1.21
N SER A 199 24.69 -15.67 1.52
CA SER A 199 23.58 -16.02 2.41
C SER A 199 22.27 -15.45 1.88
N ILE A 200 21.15 -16.11 2.16
CA ILE A 200 19.82 -15.51 2.00
C ILE A 200 19.45 -14.82 3.31
N HIS A 201 19.18 -13.52 3.23
CA HIS A 201 18.58 -12.75 4.29
C HIS A 201 17.06 -12.83 4.21
N LEU A 202 16.42 -13.25 5.30
CA LEU A 202 14.98 -13.20 5.49
C LEU A 202 14.64 -11.86 6.16
N ALA A 203 14.47 -10.81 5.36
CA ALA A 203 14.18 -9.46 5.82
C ALA A 203 12.71 -9.37 6.24
N GLN A 204 12.45 -9.11 7.52
CA GLN A 204 11.09 -8.93 8.01
C GLN A 204 10.50 -7.63 7.46
N VAL A 205 9.28 -7.72 6.92
CA VAL A 205 8.56 -6.56 6.37
C VAL A 205 8.06 -5.62 7.48
N PHE A 206 7.84 -6.16 8.67
CA PHE A 206 7.30 -5.42 9.82
C PHE A 206 8.31 -5.30 10.94
N ASN A 207 8.54 -4.08 11.40
CA ASN A 207 9.27 -3.79 12.63
C ASN A 207 8.29 -3.45 13.77
N PRO A 208 8.29 -4.18 14.91
CA PRO A 208 7.49 -3.79 16.07
C PRO A 208 7.93 -2.45 16.69
N GLU A 209 9.13 -1.97 16.38
CA GLU A 209 9.66 -0.66 16.77
C GLU A 209 9.52 0.38 15.63
N ASN A 210 8.56 0.18 14.71
CA ASN A 210 8.32 1.12 13.59
C ASN A 210 8.05 2.55 14.07
N TYR A 211 8.28 3.51 13.17
CA TYR A 211 8.26 4.94 13.48
C TYR A 211 6.93 5.44 14.09
N PHE A 212 5.79 4.90 13.68
CA PHE A 212 4.48 5.26 14.26
C PHE A 212 4.10 4.47 15.51
N GLY A 213 4.90 3.48 15.91
CA GLY A 213 4.66 2.66 17.10
C GLY A 213 3.47 1.71 16.95
N GLU A 214 3.15 1.30 15.71
CA GLU A 214 2.07 0.36 15.45
C GLU A 214 2.43 -1.04 15.94
N ALA A 215 1.55 -1.64 16.73
CA ALA A 215 1.80 -2.94 17.35
C ALA A 215 1.47 -4.13 16.44
N GLU A 216 0.67 -3.92 15.39
CA GLU A 216 0.16 -5.00 14.54
C GLU A 216 0.67 -4.92 13.10
N SER A 217 1.16 -6.06 12.62
CA SER A 217 1.55 -6.24 11.22
C SER A 217 0.33 -6.54 10.34
N ILE A 218 0.07 -5.69 9.34
CA ILE A 218 -0.94 -5.90 8.30
C ILE A 218 -0.51 -6.99 7.31
N TYR A 219 0.74 -7.45 7.41
CA TYR A 219 1.32 -8.52 6.61
C TYR A 219 1.79 -9.71 7.47
N GLY A 220 1.44 -9.73 8.75
CA GLY A 220 1.81 -10.76 9.71
C GLY A 220 3.31 -11.06 9.73
N ILE A 221 3.68 -12.32 9.45
CA ILE A 221 5.07 -12.81 9.49
C ILE A 221 5.80 -12.68 8.15
N ALA A 222 5.27 -11.90 7.22
CA ALA A 222 5.85 -11.75 5.88
C ALA A 222 7.30 -11.26 5.95
N CYS A 223 8.13 -11.92 5.14
CA CYS A 223 9.53 -11.61 4.92
C CYS A 223 9.80 -11.52 3.42
N GLU A 224 10.74 -10.66 3.08
CA GLU A 224 11.42 -10.67 1.79
C GLU A 224 12.68 -11.54 1.89
N SER A 225 13.07 -12.14 0.78
CA SER A 225 14.26 -12.97 0.72
C SER A 225 15.26 -12.34 -0.24
N ASN A 226 16.41 -11.99 0.29
CA ASN A 226 17.42 -11.23 -0.44
C ASN A 226 18.75 -11.97 -0.36
N LEU A 227 19.44 -12.09 -1.48
CA LEU A 227 20.79 -12.64 -1.51
C LEU A 227 21.78 -11.58 -1.03
N LEU A 228 22.39 -11.85 0.13
CA LEU A 228 23.54 -11.13 0.64
C LEU A 228 24.82 -11.85 0.23
N ALA A 229 25.70 -11.18 -0.51
CA ALA A 229 27.02 -11.66 -0.84
C ALA A 229 28.08 -10.70 -0.29
N VAL A 230 28.94 -11.21 0.59
CA VAL A 230 30.02 -10.45 1.23
C VAL A 230 31.37 -10.95 0.69
N PRO A 231 32.28 -10.05 0.27
CA PRO A 231 33.58 -10.48 -0.20
C PRO A 231 34.42 -11.03 0.98
N PRO A 232 35.20 -12.10 0.77
CA PRO A 232 35.93 -12.82 1.82
C PRO A 232 36.83 -11.93 2.69
N GLU A 233 37.45 -10.91 2.11
CA GLU A 233 38.28 -9.94 2.81
C GLU A 233 37.50 -9.09 3.85
N ARG A 234 36.18 -8.91 3.65
CA ARG A 234 35.29 -8.21 4.61
C ARG A 234 34.53 -9.19 5.51
N ALA A 235 34.34 -10.43 5.08
CA ALA A 235 33.56 -11.44 5.82
C ALA A 235 34.08 -11.67 7.26
N HIS A 236 35.40 -11.57 7.49
CA HIS A 236 35.95 -11.70 8.84
C HIS A 236 35.52 -10.57 9.77
N ALA A 237 35.56 -9.32 9.30
CA ALA A 237 35.15 -8.14 10.06
C ALA A 237 33.66 -8.19 10.46
N PHE A 238 32.83 -8.85 9.65
CA PHE A 238 31.39 -9.00 9.88
C PHE A 238 31.01 -10.40 10.37
N SER A 239 31.96 -11.24 10.76
CA SER A 239 31.72 -12.64 11.12
C SER A 239 30.68 -12.81 12.22
N SER A 240 30.68 -11.93 13.23
CA SER A 240 29.66 -11.93 14.29
C SER A 240 28.25 -11.63 13.76
N THR A 241 28.13 -10.72 12.78
CA THR A 241 26.85 -10.40 12.13
C THR A 241 26.39 -11.56 11.26
N LEU A 242 27.31 -12.15 10.49
CA LEU A 242 27.00 -13.25 9.57
C LEU A 242 26.67 -14.57 10.28
N GLN A 243 27.29 -14.84 11.44
CA GLN A 243 27.12 -16.12 12.16
C GLN A 243 26.00 -16.09 13.20
N ASN A 244 25.76 -14.95 13.85
CA ASN A 244 24.78 -14.87 14.95
C ASN A 244 23.41 -14.34 14.52
N ASN A 245 23.24 -13.94 13.25
CA ASN A 245 21.95 -13.50 12.76
C ASN A 245 21.13 -14.71 12.28
N PRO A 246 20.05 -15.11 13.00
CA PRO A 246 19.23 -16.25 12.62
C PRO A 246 18.45 -16.04 11.31
N TRP A 247 18.37 -14.80 10.84
CA TRP A 247 17.72 -14.43 9.58
C TRP A 247 18.67 -14.49 8.38
N LEU A 248 19.94 -14.84 8.59
CA LEU A 248 20.90 -15.10 7.52
C LEU A 248 21.12 -16.61 7.36
N LEU A 249 20.69 -17.13 6.23
CA LEU A 249 20.81 -18.55 5.86
C LEU A 249 21.97 -18.70 4.88
N PRO A 250 23.10 -19.34 5.25
CA PRO A 250 24.20 -19.58 4.31
C PRO A 250 23.74 -20.39 3.10
N VAL A 251 24.16 -19.98 1.89
CA VAL A 251 23.81 -20.67 0.65
C VAL A 251 25.05 -20.87 -0.23
N ASN A 252 25.31 -22.12 -0.60
CA ASN A 252 26.43 -22.47 -1.48
C ASN A 252 25.99 -23.34 -2.66
N THR A 253 24.79 -23.90 -2.58
CA THR A 253 24.24 -24.83 -3.55
C THR A 253 22.82 -24.44 -3.96
N LEU A 254 22.34 -25.04 -5.04
CA LEU A 254 20.95 -24.88 -5.48
C LEU A 254 19.97 -25.33 -4.39
N ASP A 255 20.29 -26.40 -3.66
CA ASP A 255 19.45 -26.95 -2.60
C ASP A 255 19.38 -26.01 -1.40
N ASP A 256 20.50 -25.38 -1.01
CA ASP A 256 20.51 -24.37 0.06
C ASP A 256 19.64 -23.17 -0.33
N LEU A 257 19.81 -22.68 -1.56
CA LEU A 257 19.03 -21.57 -2.10
C LEU A 257 17.55 -21.92 -2.14
N ALA A 258 17.21 -23.09 -2.68
CA ALA A 258 15.85 -23.58 -2.75
C ALA A 258 15.22 -23.63 -1.36
N ARG A 259 15.88 -24.26 -0.39
CA ARG A 259 15.40 -24.33 0.99
C ARG A 259 15.16 -22.93 1.58
N ALA A 260 16.13 -22.03 1.47
CA ALA A 260 16.01 -20.69 2.02
C ALA A 260 14.86 -19.89 1.38
N VAL A 261 14.75 -19.92 0.05
CA VAL A 261 13.70 -19.21 -0.72
C VAL A 261 12.31 -19.81 -0.45
N PHE A 262 12.21 -21.13 -0.30
CA PHE A 262 10.94 -21.83 -0.03
C PHE A 262 10.48 -21.69 1.43
N ASP A 263 11.40 -21.64 2.38
CA ASP A 263 11.10 -21.48 3.80
C ASP A 263 10.82 -20.01 4.17
N THR A 264 11.00 -19.07 3.23
CA THR A 264 10.65 -17.66 3.41
C THR A 264 9.13 -17.51 3.51
N PRO A 265 8.58 -17.06 4.66
CA PRO A 265 7.16 -16.75 4.77
C PRO A 265 6.89 -15.47 3.98
N ARG A 266 6.32 -15.55 2.78
CA ARG A 266 6.12 -14.40 1.89
C ARG A 266 4.73 -13.78 2.06
N TRP A 267 4.49 -12.67 1.36
CA TRP A 267 3.17 -12.04 1.23
C TRP A 267 2.06 -13.08 1.04
N GLY A 268 1.10 -13.08 1.97
CA GLY A 268 -0.01 -14.02 1.97
C GLY A 268 0.22 -15.31 2.76
N ASP A 269 1.42 -15.61 3.27
CA ASP A 269 1.67 -16.70 4.24
C ASP A 269 1.43 -16.22 5.67
N LEU A 270 0.19 -15.79 5.90
CA LEU A 270 -0.33 -15.58 7.24
C LEU A 270 -0.69 -16.96 7.78
N THR A 271 -0.30 -17.25 9.02
CA THR A 271 -0.57 -18.50 9.74
C THR A 271 -1.99 -19.04 9.48
N LEU A 272 -2.14 -20.38 9.39
CA LEU A 272 -3.29 -21.17 8.90
C LEU A 272 -4.71 -20.91 9.49
N ARG A 273 -4.95 -19.81 10.21
CA ARG A 273 -6.27 -19.37 10.68
C ARG A 273 -6.62 -18.02 10.06
N GLY A 274 -7.55 -18.00 9.10
CA GLY A 274 -8.24 -16.76 8.68
C GLY A 274 -8.08 -16.31 7.22
N TYR A 275 -7.75 -17.18 6.27
CA TYR A 275 -7.59 -16.77 4.87
C TYR A 275 -8.87 -16.24 4.21
N SER A 276 -8.71 -15.17 3.43
CA SER A 276 -9.65 -14.78 2.37
C SER A 276 -9.47 -15.68 1.14
N ARG A 277 -10.51 -15.79 0.29
CA ARG A 277 -10.52 -16.62 -0.92
C ARG A 277 -9.33 -16.36 -1.86
N TRP A 278 -8.88 -15.12 -1.95
CA TRP A 278 -7.73 -14.71 -2.77
C TRP A 278 -6.39 -15.18 -2.20
N GLY A 279 -6.22 -15.19 -0.88
CA GLY A 279 -5.03 -15.75 -0.25
C GLY A 279 -4.92 -17.27 -0.48
N LEU A 280 -6.04 -18.00 -0.47
CA LEU A 280 -6.07 -19.43 -0.79
C LEU A 280 -5.80 -19.70 -2.28
N LEU A 281 -6.36 -18.90 -3.19
CA LEU A 281 -6.09 -18.99 -4.63
C LEU A 281 -4.63 -18.72 -4.96
N SER A 282 -4.02 -17.68 -4.37
CA SER A 282 -2.61 -17.37 -4.58
C SER A 282 -1.69 -18.52 -4.13
N ARG A 283 -1.98 -19.15 -2.98
CA ARG A 283 -1.27 -20.33 -2.48
C ARG A 283 -1.41 -21.53 -3.42
N ILE A 284 -2.60 -21.76 -3.97
CA ILE A 284 -2.86 -22.85 -4.93
C ILE A 284 -2.13 -22.62 -6.26
N VAL A 285 -2.23 -21.43 -6.83
CA VAL A 285 -1.55 -21.08 -8.09
C VAL A 285 -0.04 -21.22 -7.91
N ARG A 286 0.50 -20.71 -6.80
CA ARG A 286 1.94 -20.75 -6.52
C ARG A 286 2.44 -22.17 -6.25
N GLN A 287 1.72 -22.97 -5.46
CA GLN A 287 2.08 -24.39 -5.28
C GLN A 287 1.95 -25.19 -6.59
N GLN A 288 1.05 -24.83 -7.50
CA GLN A 288 0.95 -25.44 -8.83
C GLN A 288 2.12 -25.04 -9.73
N GLU A 289 2.53 -23.77 -9.71
CA GLU A 289 3.73 -23.29 -10.41
C GLU A 289 5.00 -23.94 -9.86
N ASP A 290 5.14 -24.02 -8.53
CA ASP A 290 6.27 -24.70 -7.86
C ASP A 290 6.31 -26.19 -8.22
N LEU A 291 5.16 -26.88 -8.24
CA LEU A 291 5.07 -28.28 -8.67
C LEU A 291 5.41 -28.45 -10.17
N HIS A 292 5.01 -27.51 -11.00
CA HIS A 292 5.35 -27.51 -12.43
C HIS A 292 6.86 -27.32 -12.63
N GLN A 293 7.47 -26.40 -11.89
CA GLN A 293 8.91 -26.13 -11.92
C GLN A 293 9.72 -27.30 -11.36
N LEU A 294 9.30 -27.91 -10.25
CA LEU A 294 9.95 -29.11 -9.68
C LEU A 294 9.90 -30.31 -10.64
N ARG A 295 8.79 -30.51 -11.35
CA ARG A 295 8.68 -31.55 -12.38
C ARG A 295 9.58 -31.27 -13.58
N ALA A 296 9.72 -30.00 -13.98
CA ALA A 296 10.66 -29.61 -15.02
C ALA A 296 12.12 -29.90 -14.59
N SER A 297 12.49 -29.57 -13.36
CA SER A 297 13.81 -29.89 -12.80
C SER A 297 14.08 -31.40 -12.72
N LEU A 298 13.09 -32.21 -12.29
CA LEU A 298 13.19 -33.67 -12.30
C LEU A 298 13.45 -34.21 -13.72
N SER A 299 12.77 -33.65 -14.73
CA SER A 299 12.93 -34.08 -16.13
C SER A 299 14.35 -33.82 -16.66
N VAL A 300 14.95 -32.69 -16.28
CA VAL A 300 16.34 -32.35 -16.64
C VAL A 300 17.33 -33.27 -15.93
N LEU A 301 17.12 -33.54 -14.64
CA LEU A 301 17.97 -34.45 -13.85
C LEU A 301 17.92 -35.89 -14.36
N SER A 302 16.76 -36.36 -14.82
CA SER A 302 16.58 -37.72 -15.37
C SER A 302 17.25 -37.91 -16.75
N ALA A 303 17.55 -36.82 -17.45
CA ALA A 303 18.17 -36.86 -18.78
C ALA A 303 19.72 -36.91 -18.73
N ASP A 304 20.33 -36.51 -17.61
CA ASP A 304 21.78 -36.38 -17.48
C ASP A 304 22.40 -37.67 -16.90
N GLY A 305 22.75 -38.61 -17.78
CA GLY A 305 23.09 -40.01 -17.46
C GLY A 305 24.40 -40.29 -16.70
N ASN A 306 25.06 -39.29 -16.12
CA ASN A 306 26.44 -39.42 -15.60
C ASN A 306 26.59 -39.62 -14.08
N GLY A 307 25.53 -40.01 -13.35
CA GLY A 307 25.61 -40.20 -11.89
C GLY A 307 24.62 -41.20 -11.29
N ARG A 308 24.54 -42.42 -11.84
CA ARG A 308 23.46 -43.39 -11.56
C ARG A 308 23.13 -43.67 -10.08
N MET A 309 24.08 -43.64 -9.15
CA MET A 309 23.81 -43.99 -7.74
C MET A 309 23.46 -42.78 -6.84
N LEU A 310 23.92 -41.57 -7.19
CA LEU A 310 23.56 -40.32 -6.51
C LEU A 310 22.27 -39.70 -7.08
N ALA A 311 21.98 -39.95 -8.36
CA ALA A 311 20.76 -39.52 -9.03
C ALA A 311 19.51 -40.25 -8.49
N GLU A 312 19.58 -41.56 -8.25
CA GLU A 312 18.43 -42.36 -7.77
C GLU A 312 17.96 -41.95 -6.36
N SER A 313 18.90 -41.66 -5.44
CA SER A 313 18.56 -41.16 -4.09
C SER A 313 17.95 -39.76 -4.14
N ARG A 314 18.47 -38.88 -5.02
CA ARG A 314 17.97 -37.51 -5.21
C ARG A 314 16.62 -37.48 -5.91
N GLU A 315 16.40 -38.37 -6.87
CA GLU A 315 15.11 -38.53 -7.55
C GLU A 315 14.03 -39.02 -6.58
N ALA A 316 14.35 -40.00 -5.73
CA ALA A 316 13.42 -40.52 -4.72
C ALA A 316 13.04 -39.47 -3.65
N GLU A 317 13.99 -38.62 -3.23
CA GLU A 317 13.73 -37.51 -2.32
C GLU A 317 12.87 -36.42 -2.96
N LEU A 318 13.16 -36.04 -4.20
CA LEU A 318 12.35 -35.08 -4.95
C LEU A 318 10.94 -35.62 -5.23
N GLN A 319 10.80 -36.92 -5.51
CA GLN A 319 9.50 -37.59 -5.65
C GLN A 319 8.68 -37.59 -4.36
N ARG A 320 9.31 -37.86 -3.20
CA ARG A 320 8.63 -37.74 -1.89
C ARG A 320 8.20 -36.31 -1.60
N PHE A 321 9.05 -35.34 -1.93
CA PHE A 321 8.74 -33.93 -1.76
C PHE A 321 7.60 -33.46 -2.66
N ILE A 322 7.57 -33.91 -3.93
CA ILE A 322 6.45 -33.69 -4.86
C ILE A 322 5.16 -34.29 -4.29
N ALA A 323 5.21 -35.50 -3.73
CA ALA A 323 4.04 -36.15 -3.13
C ALA A 323 3.50 -35.38 -1.90
N ASP A 324 4.39 -34.88 -1.04
CA ASP A 324 4.02 -34.07 0.12
C ASP A 324 3.38 -32.73 -0.30
N LYS A 325 3.96 -32.06 -1.30
CA LYS A 325 3.38 -30.82 -1.89
C LYS A 325 2.04 -31.05 -2.57
N GLN A 326 1.86 -32.19 -3.24
CA GLN A 326 0.55 -32.58 -3.77
C GLN A 326 -0.47 -32.77 -2.65
N GLY A 327 -0.07 -33.36 -1.52
CA GLY A 327 -0.90 -33.45 -0.32
C GLY A 327 -1.31 -32.07 0.21
N ALA A 328 -0.35 -31.16 0.34
CA ALA A 328 -0.60 -29.79 0.79
C ALA A 328 -1.53 -29.01 -0.18
N LEU A 329 -1.39 -29.21 -1.49
CA LEU A 329 -2.24 -28.60 -2.51
C LEU A 329 -3.69 -29.10 -2.42
N VAL A 330 -3.89 -30.38 -2.14
CA VAL A 330 -5.21 -30.98 -1.92
C VAL A 330 -5.86 -30.37 -0.67
N THR A 331 -5.11 -30.22 0.42
CA THR A 331 -5.60 -29.54 1.63
C THR A 331 -5.97 -28.08 1.38
N ALA A 332 -5.14 -27.34 0.61
CA ALA A 332 -5.42 -25.96 0.25
C ALA A 332 -6.67 -25.82 -0.65
N HIS A 333 -6.86 -26.72 -1.61
CA HIS A 333 -8.07 -26.78 -2.44
C HIS A 333 -9.33 -27.03 -1.61
N ALA A 334 -9.27 -27.93 -0.63
CA ALA A 334 -10.39 -28.19 0.27
C ALA A 334 -10.74 -26.94 1.09
N ALA A 335 -9.73 -26.27 1.65
CA ALA A 335 -9.93 -25.01 2.39
C ALA A 335 -10.49 -23.87 1.51
N LEU A 336 -10.08 -23.78 0.24
CA LEU A 336 -10.64 -22.82 -0.72
C LEU A 336 -12.13 -23.06 -0.96
N LYS A 337 -12.54 -24.33 -1.08
CA LYS A 337 -13.94 -24.70 -1.27
C LYS A 337 -14.79 -24.28 -0.07
N ASP A 338 -14.34 -24.59 1.15
CA ASP A 338 -15.03 -24.20 2.38
C ASP A 338 -15.13 -22.67 2.52
N ALA A 339 -14.09 -21.93 2.12
CA ALA A 339 -14.12 -20.47 2.13
C ALA A 339 -15.13 -19.90 1.12
N ALA A 340 -15.24 -20.48 -0.07
CA ALA A 340 -16.21 -20.07 -1.08
C ALA A 340 -17.67 -20.32 -0.63
N GLU A 341 -17.92 -21.41 0.09
CA GLU A 341 -19.24 -21.71 0.66
C GLU A 341 -19.65 -20.68 1.73
N ARG A 342 -18.71 -20.26 2.60
CA ARG A 342 -18.93 -19.20 3.60
C ARG A 342 -19.17 -17.83 2.94
N GLU A 343 -18.43 -17.50 1.89
CA GLU A 343 -18.64 -16.24 1.12
C GLU A 343 -20.05 -16.20 0.51
N ALA A 344 -20.52 -17.30 -0.06
CA ALA A 344 -21.87 -17.42 -0.61
C ALA A 344 -22.97 -17.30 0.48
N GLU A 345 -22.70 -17.74 1.70
CA GLU A 345 -23.58 -17.50 2.85
C GLU A 345 -23.57 -16.02 3.27
N LEU A 346 -22.39 -15.40 3.35
CA LEU A 346 -22.25 -13.98 3.69
C LEU A 346 -22.97 -13.09 2.67
N HIS A 347 -22.85 -13.38 1.38
CA HIS A 347 -23.54 -12.66 0.31
C HIS A 347 -25.07 -12.75 0.45
N ARG A 348 -25.60 -13.91 0.86
CA ARG A 348 -27.03 -14.07 1.16
C ARG A 348 -27.44 -13.20 2.36
N VAL A 349 -26.63 -13.17 3.41
CA VAL A 349 -26.89 -12.33 4.60
C VAL A 349 -26.87 -10.84 4.24
N VAL A 350 -25.87 -10.41 3.48
CA VAL A 350 -25.75 -9.01 3.01
C VAL A 350 -26.93 -8.63 2.12
N ALA A 351 -27.36 -9.50 1.20
CA ALA A 351 -28.53 -9.24 0.36
C ALA A 351 -29.81 -9.08 1.20
N THR A 352 -30.02 -9.93 2.20
CA THR A 352 -31.15 -9.80 3.15
C THR A 352 -31.08 -8.48 3.90
N LYS A 353 -29.91 -8.12 4.46
CA LYS A 353 -29.72 -6.87 5.20
C LYS A 353 -29.89 -5.64 4.32
N HIS A 354 -29.46 -5.69 3.06
CA HIS A 354 -29.70 -4.63 2.10
C HIS A 354 -31.20 -4.43 1.83
N GLY A 355 -31.96 -5.52 1.72
CA GLY A 355 -33.43 -5.47 1.61
C GLY A 355 -34.08 -4.82 2.84
N GLU A 356 -33.62 -5.15 4.05
CA GLU A 356 -34.09 -4.51 5.29
C GLU A 356 -33.79 -2.99 5.30
N VAL A 357 -32.58 -2.59 4.89
CA VAL A 357 -32.19 -1.17 4.81
C VAL A 357 -33.05 -0.42 3.79
N MET A 358 -33.34 -1.01 2.63
CA MET A 358 -34.22 -0.40 1.63
C MET A 358 -35.65 -0.22 2.15
N ALA A 359 -36.16 -1.18 2.91
CA ALA A 359 -37.48 -1.06 3.55
C ALA A 359 -37.50 0.06 4.61
N VAL A 360 -36.43 0.21 5.40
CA VAL A 360 -36.30 1.30 6.38
C VAL A 360 -36.21 2.67 5.68
N ASN A 361 -35.45 2.78 4.59
CA ASN A 361 -35.34 4.03 3.83
C ASN A 361 -36.68 4.43 3.20
N ALA A 362 -37.43 3.47 2.64
CA ALA A 362 -38.77 3.76 2.12
C ALA A 362 -39.72 4.27 3.23
N ALA A 363 -39.66 3.68 4.43
CA ALA A 363 -40.44 4.15 5.57
C ALA A 363 -40.02 5.55 6.06
N LEU A 364 -38.73 5.88 5.97
CA LEU A 364 -38.20 7.22 6.26
C LEU A 364 -38.71 8.26 5.25
N ASP A 365 -38.72 7.92 3.95
CA ASP A 365 -39.25 8.80 2.90
C ASP A 365 -40.75 9.07 3.12
N GLU A 366 -41.55 8.03 3.41
CA GLU A 366 -42.96 8.20 3.78
C GLU A 366 -43.15 9.09 5.01
N ALA A 367 -42.29 8.95 6.03
CA ALA A 367 -42.34 9.78 7.23
C ALA A 367 -42.00 11.25 6.91
N ALA A 368 -41.02 11.50 6.06
CA ALA A 368 -40.64 12.84 5.62
C ALA A 368 -41.77 13.52 4.83
N GLU A 369 -42.47 12.77 3.96
CA GLU A 369 -43.65 13.30 3.26
C GLU A 369 -44.79 13.68 4.22
N ARG A 370 -45.06 12.85 5.24
CA ARG A 370 -46.05 13.16 6.29
C ARG A 370 -45.65 14.39 7.10
N GLU A 371 -44.38 14.55 7.43
CA GLU A 371 -43.86 15.74 8.13
C GLU A 371 -44.05 17.01 7.27
N ALA A 372 -43.76 16.95 5.97
CA ALA A 372 -43.98 18.06 5.05
C ALA A 372 -45.47 18.41 4.89
N GLU A 373 -46.38 17.43 4.94
CA GLU A 373 -47.82 17.68 4.98
C GLU A 373 -48.25 18.36 6.28
N LEU A 374 -47.79 17.86 7.44
CA LEU A 374 -48.02 18.48 8.74
C LEU A 374 -47.55 19.93 8.78
N HIS A 375 -46.37 20.24 8.25
CA HIS A 375 -45.87 21.62 8.16
C HIS A 375 -46.78 22.52 7.31
N ARG A 376 -47.33 22.02 6.19
CA ARG A 376 -48.29 22.77 5.36
C ARG A 376 -49.61 23.02 6.10
N VAL A 377 -50.10 22.03 6.85
CA VAL A 377 -51.31 22.18 7.67
C VAL A 377 -51.08 23.21 8.78
N VAL A 378 -49.94 23.12 9.48
CA VAL A 378 -49.56 24.08 10.54
C VAL A 378 -49.45 25.50 9.98
N ALA A 379 -48.80 25.69 8.83
CA ALA A 379 -48.70 26.99 8.18
C ALA A 379 -50.07 27.56 7.80
N THR A 380 -50.98 26.72 7.29
CA THR A 380 -52.35 27.12 6.95
C THR A 380 -53.12 27.55 8.19
N LYS A 381 -53.07 26.74 9.25
CA LYS A 381 -53.72 27.05 10.53
C LYS A 381 -53.14 28.31 11.19
N HIS A 382 -51.84 28.53 11.08
CA HIS A 382 -51.20 29.76 11.54
C HIS A 382 -51.73 30.98 10.77
N GLY A 383 -51.90 30.88 9.45
CA GLY A 383 -52.54 31.93 8.64
C GLY A 383 -53.98 32.22 9.06
N GLU A 384 -54.79 31.19 9.32
CA GLU A 384 -56.16 31.34 9.85
C GLU A 384 -56.15 32.07 11.20
N VAL A 385 -55.27 31.69 12.12
CA VAL A 385 -55.13 32.33 13.44
C VAL A 385 -54.73 33.81 13.29
N MET A 386 -53.81 34.13 12.39
CA MET A 386 -53.42 35.52 12.12
C MET A 386 -54.59 36.35 11.57
N ALA A 387 -55.41 35.78 10.69
CA ALA A 387 -56.61 36.46 10.18
C ALA A 387 -57.65 36.70 11.27
N VAL A 388 -57.86 35.73 12.17
CA VAL A 388 -58.76 35.89 13.33
C VAL A 388 -58.25 36.98 14.27
N ASN A 389 -56.94 37.01 14.55
CA ASN A 389 -56.34 38.04 15.38
C ASN A 389 -56.51 39.45 14.77
N ALA A 390 -56.28 39.59 13.46
CA ALA A 390 -56.49 40.88 12.78
C ALA A 390 -57.97 41.33 12.84
N ALA A 391 -58.92 40.41 12.70
CA ALA A 391 -60.34 40.72 12.83
C ALA A 391 -60.74 41.11 14.27
N LEU A 392 -60.10 40.51 15.28
CA LEU A 392 -60.26 40.89 16.68
C LEU A 392 -59.72 42.29 16.95
N ASP A 393 -58.56 42.64 16.38
CA ASP A 393 -57.98 43.98 16.50
C ASP A 393 -58.90 45.04 15.85
N GLU A 394 -59.43 44.78 14.64
CA GLU A 394 -60.42 45.66 14.00
C GLU A 394 -61.70 45.82 14.83
N ALA A 395 -62.18 44.73 15.44
CA ALA A 395 -63.36 44.77 16.29
C ALA A 395 -63.12 45.62 17.55
N ALA A 396 -61.94 45.49 18.16
CA ALA A 396 -61.54 46.29 19.31
C ALA A 396 -61.44 47.79 18.96
N GLU A 397 -60.93 48.14 17.78
CA GLU A 397 -60.91 49.53 17.31
C GLU A 397 -62.32 50.10 17.11
N ARG A 398 -63.24 49.32 16.51
CA ARG A 398 -64.65 49.72 16.36
C ARG A 398 -65.36 49.88 17.69
N GLU A 399 -65.10 48.99 18.65
CA GLU A 399 -65.62 49.10 20.02
C GLU A 399 -65.13 50.39 20.68
N ALA A 400 -63.84 50.71 20.57
CA ALA A 400 -63.28 51.95 21.08
C ALA A 400 -63.87 53.21 20.40
N GLU A 401 -64.21 53.15 19.12
CA GLU A 401 -64.94 54.22 18.42
C GLU A 401 -66.38 54.37 18.92
N LEU A 402 -67.12 53.26 19.05
CA LEU A 402 -68.47 53.26 19.62
C LEU A 402 -68.48 53.86 21.03
N HIS A 403 -67.54 53.50 21.89
CA HIS A 403 -67.41 54.11 23.22
C HIS A 403 -67.20 55.63 23.15
N ARG A 404 -66.40 56.14 22.20
CA ARG A 404 -66.23 57.59 21.98
C ARG A 404 -67.52 58.26 21.50
N VAL A 405 -68.25 57.63 20.60
CA VAL A 405 -69.55 58.15 20.10
C VAL A 405 -70.58 58.17 21.23
N VAL A 406 -70.69 57.10 22.01
CA VAL A 406 -71.60 57.01 23.16
C VAL A 406 -71.25 58.08 24.19
N ALA A 407 -69.98 58.27 24.52
CA ALA A 407 -69.54 59.33 25.44
C ALA A 407 -69.92 60.73 24.93
N THR A 408 -69.76 60.99 23.62
CA THR A 408 -70.15 62.25 22.99
C THR A 408 -71.67 62.47 23.07
N LYS A 409 -72.46 61.46 22.70
CA LYS A 409 -73.93 61.53 22.76
C LYS A 409 -74.46 61.66 24.17
N HIS A 410 -73.83 60.99 25.14
CA HIS A 410 -74.14 61.17 26.54
C HIS A 410 -73.89 62.62 26.98
N GLY A 411 -72.77 63.23 26.56
CA GLY A 411 -72.50 64.65 26.78
C GLY A 411 -73.56 65.58 26.17
N GLU A 412 -74.00 65.32 24.93
CA GLU A 412 -75.10 66.07 24.29
C GLU A 412 -76.42 65.95 25.07
N VAL A 413 -76.79 64.74 25.51
CA VAL A 413 -78.01 64.51 26.29
C VAL A 413 -77.96 65.26 27.62
N MET A 414 -76.81 65.22 28.31
CA MET A 414 -76.64 65.96 29.57
C MET A 414 -76.76 67.47 29.37
N ALA A 415 -76.26 68.01 28.25
CA ALA A 415 -76.42 69.42 27.90
C ALA A 415 -77.88 69.79 27.59
N VAL A 416 -78.62 68.93 26.87
CA VAL A 416 -80.06 69.13 26.61
C VAL A 416 -80.86 69.07 27.91
N ASN A 417 -80.57 68.12 28.80
CA ASN A 417 -81.24 68.02 30.09
C ASN A 417 -80.97 69.28 30.95
N ALA A 418 -79.72 69.75 31.02
CA ALA A 418 -79.40 70.99 31.74
C ALA A 418 -80.15 72.21 31.17
N ALA A 419 -80.28 72.32 29.85
CA ALA A 419 -81.03 73.40 29.21
C ALA A 419 -82.55 73.30 29.47
N LEU A 420 -83.10 72.09 29.55
CA LEU A 420 -84.50 71.87 29.94
C LEU A 420 -84.73 72.24 31.40
N ASP A 421 -83.82 71.88 32.30
CA ASP A 421 -83.88 72.25 33.71
C ASP A 421 -83.81 73.80 33.87
N GLU A 422 -82.88 74.49 33.19
CA GLU A 422 -82.82 75.95 33.17
C GLU A 422 -84.10 76.60 32.61
N ALA A 423 -84.70 76.00 31.57
CA ALA A 423 -85.96 76.50 31.00
C ALA A 423 -87.14 76.33 31.97
N ALA A 424 -87.20 75.20 32.67
CA ALA A 424 -88.21 74.93 33.69
C ALA A 424 -88.08 75.87 34.90
N GLU A 425 -86.85 76.19 35.33
CA GLU A 425 -86.60 77.19 36.37
C GLU A 425 -87.08 78.59 35.95
N ARG A 426 -86.81 79.01 34.70
CA ARG A 426 -87.30 80.30 34.17
C ARG A 426 -88.82 80.36 34.06
N GLU A 427 -89.49 79.26 33.72
CA GLU A 427 -90.95 79.20 33.67
C GLU A 427 -91.58 79.28 35.07
N ALA A 428 -90.87 78.82 36.11
CA ALA A 428 -91.32 78.95 37.50
C ALA A 428 -91.12 80.37 38.09
N GLU A 429 -90.29 81.20 37.48
CA GLU A 429 -90.05 82.60 37.88
C GLU A 429 -90.99 83.63 37.22
N LEU A 430 -91.72 83.22 36.16
CA LEU A 430 -92.75 84.01 35.45
C LEU A 430 -94.14 83.79 36.05
#